data_AF-A0A6I3V015-F1
#
_entry.id   AF-A0A6I3V015-F1
#
_cell.length_a   1.000
_cell.length_b   1.000
_cell.length_c   1.000
_cell.angle_alpha   90.00
_cell.angle_beta   90.00
_cell.angle_gamma   90.00
#
_symmetry.space_group_name_H-M   'P 1'
#
loop_
_entity.id
_entity.type
_entity.pdbx_description
1 polymer ?
#
loop_
_entity_poly.entity_id
_entity_poly.type
_entity_poly.pdbx_seq_one_letter_code
_entity_poly.pdbx_strand_id
1 'polypeptide(L)'
;IEESDPSKFIGDDSVRQVGEDGERQIVTSYEELHGKKISDPVETVTILKEMKPKILVKGTKQKPNDKTAPVLTLDRTNTNVLNRSATLSYHLVNT
;
A
#
# COMPACT_ATOMS: atom_id res chain seq x y z
N ILE A 1 4.47 -3.59 10.28
CA ILE A 1 5.68 -3.27 9.49
C ILE A 1 5.27 -3.22 8.03
N GLU A 2 5.77 -2.24 7.28
CA GLU A 2 5.51 -2.11 5.85
C GLU A 2 6.80 -2.29 5.05
N GLU A 3 6.72 -3.06 3.97
CA GLU A 3 7.79 -3.32 3.02
C GLU A 3 7.32 -2.94 1.60
N SER A 4 8.26 -2.71 0.69
CA SER A 4 7.96 -2.32 -0.70
C SER A 4 8.43 -3.38 -1.67
N ASP A 5 7.62 -3.66 -2.69
CA ASP A 5 7.93 -4.60 -3.77
C ASP A 5 7.86 -3.90 -5.14
N PRO A 6 9.00 -3.65 -5.80
CA PRO A 6 9.06 -2.99 -7.11
C PRO A 6 8.62 -3.90 -8.26
N SER A 7 8.41 -5.20 -8.03
CA SER A 7 7.91 -6.13 -9.04
C SER A 7 6.39 -6.08 -9.19
N LYS A 8 5.69 -5.69 -8.11
CA LYS A 8 4.22 -5.60 -8.03
C LYS A 8 3.70 -4.21 -8.30
N PHE A 9 2.52 -4.14 -8.90
CA PHE A 9 1.87 -2.87 -9.22
C PHE A 9 1.35 -2.16 -7.99
N ILE A 10 1.32 -0.83 -8.04
CA ILE A 10 0.65 -0.02 -7.01
C ILE A 10 -0.81 -0.49 -6.86
N GLY A 11 -1.18 -0.81 -5.62
CA GLY A 11 -2.49 -1.37 -5.25
C GLY A 11 -2.55 -2.90 -5.21
N ASP A 12 -1.50 -3.61 -5.68
CA ASP A 12 -1.34 -5.05 -5.50
C ASP A 12 -0.53 -5.34 -4.23
N ASP A 13 -1.19 -5.13 -3.08
CA ASP A 13 -0.58 -5.30 -1.77
C ASP A 13 -0.81 -6.71 -1.25
N SER A 14 0.15 -7.23 -0.47
CA SER A 14 0.07 -8.60 0.06
C SER A 14 0.55 -8.69 1.51
N VAL A 15 -0.06 -9.59 2.27
CA VAL A 15 0.36 -9.87 3.65
C VAL A 15 1.41 -10.98 3.60
N ARG A 16 2.68 -10.63 3.84
CA ARG A 16 3.78 -11.60 3.93
C ARG A 16 3.76 -12.35 5.26
N GLN A 17 3.40 -11.65 6.34
CA GLN A 17 3.27 -12.23 7.66
C GLN A 17 2.01 -11.69 8.34
N VAL A 18 1.16 -12.60 8.82
CA VAL A 18 0.03 -12.25 9.68
C VAL A 18 0.56 -11.90 11.07
N GLY A 19 -0.01 -10.86 11.69
CA GLY A 19 0.35 -10.53 13.07
C GLY A 19 -0.19 -11.58 14.03
N GLU A 20 0.60 -11.91 15.06
CA GLU A 20 0.16 -12.76 16.16
C GLU A 20 0.30 -11.97 17.46
N ASP A 21 -0.75 -11.99 18.27
CA ASP A 21 -0.70 -11.39 19.60
C ASP A 21 0.27 -12.18 20.50
N GLY A 22 0.97 -11.41 21.32
CA GLY A 22 1.77 -11.94 22.41
C GLY A 22 0.91 -12.18 23.66
N GLU A 23 1.49 -12.86 24.62
CA GLU A 23 0.86 -13.19 25.90
C GLU A 23 1.86 -12.91 27.02
N ARG A 24 1.40 -12.20 28.06
CA ARG A 24 2.20 -11.93 29.26
C ARG A 24 1.36 -12.17 30.50
N GLN A 25 2.00 -12.72 31.52
CA GLN A 25 1.45 -12.86 32.86
C GLN A 25 2.00 -11.73 33.74
N ILE A 26 1.12 -11.08 34.48
CA ILE A 26 1.48 -10.05 35.45
C ILE A 26 1.05 -10.57 36.81
N VAL A 27 2.00 -10.71 37.72
CA VAL A 27 1.77 -11.15 39.10
C VAL A 27 2.05 -9.98 40.03
N THR A 28 1.06 -9.59 40.82
CA THR A 28 1.20 -8.53 41.83
C THR A 28 1.22 -9.17 43.22
N SER A 29 2.32 -9.04 43.94
CA SER A 29 2.50 -9.56 45.31
C SER A 29 2.59 -8.43 46.32
N TYR A 30 2.01 -8.62 47.51
CA TYR A 30 2.12 -7.69 48.63
C TYR A 30 1.96 -8.45 49.96
N GLU A 31 2.44 -7.85 51.05
CA GLU A 31 2.31 -8.40 52.39
C GLU A 31 1.07 -7.86 53.10
N GLU A 32 0.36 -8.73 53.82
CA GLU A 32 -0.78 -8.38 54.67
C GLU A 32 -0.53 -8.80 56.12
N LEU A 33 -1.00 -7.98 57.05
CA LEU A 33 -1.11 -8.31 58.47
C LEU A 33 -2.53 -7.98 58.93
N HIS A 34 -3.24 -8.99 59.44
CA HIS A 34 -4.64 -8.87 59.89
C HIS A 34 -5.61 -8.27 58.83
N GLY A 35 -5.43 -8.64 57.56
CA GLY A 35 -6.26 -8.15 56.45
C GLY A 35 -5.98 -6.68 56.06
N LYS A 36 -4.94 -6.06 56.62
CA LYS A 36 -4.44 -4.76 56.19
C LYS A 36 -3.14 -4.94 55.41
N LYS A 37 -3.11 -4.38 54.20
CA LYS A 37 -1.89 -4.29 53.39
C LYS A 37 -0.81 -3.48 54.12
N ILE A 38 0.38 -4.07 54.24
CA ILE A 38 1.53 -3.48 54.95
C ILE A 38 2.75 -3.25 54.06
N SER A 39 2.75 -3.76 52.82
CA SER A 39 3.80 -3.48 51.84
C SER A 39 3.26 -2.77 50.61
N ASP A 40 4.15 -2.12 49.88
CA ASP A 40 3.88 -1.73 48.50
C ASP A 40 3.74 -2.97 47.60
N PRO A 41 2.85 -2.93 46.60
CA PRO A 41 2.71 -4.03 45.66
C PRO A 41 3.94 -4.12 44.76
N VAL A 42 4.45 -5.33 44.58
CA VAL A 42 5.52 -5.64 43.63
C VAL A 42 4.91 -6.38 42.44
N GLU A 43 5.11 -5.85 41.24
CA GLU A 43 4.66 -6.48 40.00
C GLU A 43 5.81 -7.25 39.34
N THR A 44 5.56 -8.52 39.02
CA THR A 44 6.46 -9.37 38.23
C THR A 44 5.79 -9.66 36.90
N VAL A 45 6.44 -9.32 35.80
CA VAL A 45 5.96 -9.59 34.44
C VAL A 45 6.72 -10.75 33.85
N THR A 46 6.01 -11.74 33.33
CA THR A 46 6.56 -12.87 32.59
C THR A 46 5.96 -12.89 31.19
N ILE A 47 6.80 -12.89 30.16
CA ILE A 47 6.33 -13.03 28.78
C ILE A 47 6.16 -14.53 28.50
N LEU A 48 4.92 -14.95 28.20
CA LEU A 48 4.58 -16.34 27.90
C LEU A 48 4.67 -16.61 26.40
N LYS A 49 4.30 -15.62 25.58
CA LYS A 49 4.39 -15.67 24.12
C LYS A 49 4.78 -14.31 23.58
N GLU A 50 5.82 -14.27 22.75
CA GLU A 50 6.21 -13.05 22.05
C GLU A 50 5.18 -12.69 20.97
N MET A 51 4.91 -11.39 20.81
CA MET A 51 4.09 -10.93 19.70
C MET A 51 4.86 -11.05 18.38
N LYS A 52 4.16 -11.39 17.29
CA LYS A 52 4.71 -11.31 15.94
C LYS A 52 4.04 -10.16 15.20
N PRO A 53 4.81 -9.22 14.62
CA PRO A 53 4.23 -8.10 13.90
C PRO A 53 3.58 -8.55 12.59
N LYS A 54 2.51 -7.87 12.16
CA LYS A 54 2.00 -8.00 10.78
C LYS A 54 2.96 -7.32 9.80
N ILE A 55 3.31 -8.01 8.72
CA ILE A 55 4.15 -7.48 7.64
C ILE A 55 3.31 -7.36 6.37
N LEU A 56 3.08 -6.12 5.92
CA LEU A 56 2.42 -5.80 4.66
C LEU A 56 3.47 -5.43 3.62
N VAL A 57 3.36 -6.00 2.43
CA VAL A 57 4.21 -5.72 1.27
C VAL A 57 3.38 -4.94 0.26
N LYS A 58 3.77 -3.69 -0.01
CA LYS A 58 3.08 -2.81 -0.95
C LYS A 58 3.75 -2.81 -2.31
N GLY A 59 2.96 -2.91 -3.37
CA GLY A 59 3.48 -2.79 -4.74
C GLY A 59 3.85 -1.34 -5.05
N THR A 60 5.03 -1.12 -5.66
CA THR A 60 5.50 0.23 -6.03
C THR A 60 5.69 0.42 -7.54
N LYS A 61 5.47 -0.63 -8.34
CA LYS A 61 5.54 -0.53 -9.80
C LYS A 61 4.37 0.29 -10.30
N GLN A 62 4.65 1.39 -10.99
CA GLN A 62 3.61 2.10 -11.70
C GLN A 62 3.04 1.17 -12.77
N LYS A 63 1.71 1.09 -12.86
CA LYS A 63 1.08 0.50 -14.03
C LYS A 63 1.57 1.29 -15.24
N PRO A 64 1.77 0.66 -16.41
CA PRO A 64 1.87 1.42 -17.63
C PRO A 64 0.67 2.37 -17.60
N ASN A 65 0.91 3.69 -17.67
CA ASN A 65 -0.15 4.59 -18.08
C ASN A 65 -0.73 3.93 -19.31
N ASP A 66 -2.05 3.67 -19.32
CA ASP A 66 -2.73 3.17 -20.50
C ASP A 66 -2.32 4.14 -21.59
N LYS A 67 -1.32 3.76 -22.40
CA LYS A 67 -0.84 4.57 -23.49
C LYS A 67 -1.96 4.43 -24.47
N THR A 68 -2.93 5.32 -24.33
CA THR A 68 -4.10 5.36 -25.17
C THR A 68 -3.57 5.36 -26.59
N ALA A 69 -4.09 4.44 -27.42
CA ALA A 69 -3.64 4.34 -28.79
C ALA A 69 -3.67 5.74 -29.41
N PRO A 70 -2.61 6.14 -30.11
CA PRO A 70 -2.51 7.51 -30.59
C PRO A 70 -3.72 7.80 -31.49
N VAL A 71 -4.45 8.87 -31.18
CA VAL A 71 -5.65 9.25 -31.92
C VAL A 71 -5.25 10.15 -33.09
N LEU A 72 -5.59 9.73 -34.30
CA LEU A 72 -5.42 10.53 -35.51
C LEU A 72 -6.58 11.52 -35.64
N THR A 73 -6.27 12.82 -35.63
CA THR A 73 -7.25 13.89 -35.79
C THR A 73 -7.01 14.63 -37.10
N LEU A 74 -8.09 14.90 -37.84
CA LEU A 74 -8.06 15.67 -39.08
C LEU A 74 -8.45 17.13 -38.81
N ASP A 75 -7.56 18.07 -39.12
CA ASP A 75 -7.74 19.50 -38.82
C ASP A 75 -8.44 20.25 -39.94
N ARG A 76 -8.02 19.98 -41.18
CA ARG A 76 -8.48 20.73 -42.34
C ARG A 76 -8.40 19.90 -43.61
N THR A 77 -9.43 20.05 -44.43
CA THR A 77 -9.45 19.58 -45.81
C THR A 77 -9.54 20.78 -46.74
N ASN A 78 -8.66 20.87 -47.74
CA ASN A 78 -8.72 21.85 -48.81
C ASN A 78 -8.83 21.14 -50.15
N THR A 79 -9.86 21.45 -50.94
CA THR A 79 -10.09 20.84 -52.25
C THR A 79 -9.98 21.88 -53.35
N ASN A 80 -9.23 21.58 -54.41
CA ASN A 80 -9.17 22.36 -55.63
C ASN A 80 -9.85 21.58 -56.76
N VAL A 81 -11.06 22.01 -57.12
CA VAL A 81 -11.88 21.33 -58.13
C VAL A 81 -11.29 21.48 -59.54
N LEU A 82 -10.74 22.65 -59.86
CA LEU A 82 -10.16 22.94 -61.19
C LEU A 82 -8.89 22.11 -61.44
N ASN A 83 -8.04 21.98 -60.43
CA ASN A 83 -6.81 21.18 -60.50
C ASN A 83 -6.99 19.73 -60.04
N ARG A 84 -8.23 19.30 -59.75
CA ARG A 84 -8.59 17.95 -59.29
C ARG A 84 -7.70 17.42 -58.17
N SER A 85 -7.39 18.26 -57.18
CA SER A 85 -6.50 17.92 -56.07
C SER A 85 -7.11 18.25 -54.71
N ALA A 86 -6.59 17.62 -53.66
CA ALA A 86 -6.94 17.92 -52.28
C ALA A 86 -5.73 17.80 -51.35
N THR A 87 -5.69 18.66 -50.33
CA THR A 87 -4.67 18.64 -49.26
C THR A 87 -5.36 18.44 -47.92
N LEU A 88 -4.81 17.54 -47.11
CA LEU A 88 -5.29 17.18 -45.78
C LEU A 88 -4.21 17.54 -44.74
N SER A 89 -4.63 18.15 -43.63
CA SER A 89 -3.77 18.41 -42.47
C SER A 89 -4.26 17.60 -41.29
N TYR A 90 -3.34 16.89 -40.62
CA TYR A 90 -3.65 16.02 -39.49
C TYR A 90 -2.59 16.15 -38.40
N HIS A 91 -2.97 15.79 -37.17
CA HIS A 91 -2.05 15.63 -36.05
C HIS A 91 -2.35 14.36 -35.26
N LEU A 92 -1.33 13.86 -34.55
CA LEU A 92 -1.42 12.66 -33.71
C LEU A 92 -1.41 13.08 -32.25
N VAL A 93 -2.45 12.70 -31.50
CA VAL A 93 -2.53 12.99 -30.06
C VAL A 93 -2.25 11.71 -29.28
N ASN A 94 -1.19 11.72 -28.48
CA ASN A 94 -0.98 10.73 -27.43
C ASN A 94 -1.62 11.29 -26.16
N THR A 95 -2.69 10.64 -25.68
CA THR A 95 -3.31 10.94 -24.38
C THR A 95 -2.69 10.06 -23.31
#